data_AF-A0A1J3JQA7-F1
#
_entry.id   AF-A0A1J3JQA7-F1
#
_cell.length_a   1.000
_cell.length_b   1.000
_cell.length_c   1.000
_cell.angle_alpha   90.00
_cell.angle_beta   90.00
_cell.angle_gamma   90.00
#
_symmetry.space_group_name_H-M   'P 1'
#
loop_
_entity.id
_entity.type
_entity.pdbx_description
1 polymer ?
#
loop_
_entity_poly.entity_id
_entity_poly.type
_entity_poly.pdbx_seq_one_letter_code
_entity_poly.pdbx_strand_id
1 'polypeptide(L)'
;SPAKPRTLRLPVDFSQVRRSSRAKNPPPSYREMGLEPLERPRRSYPKRDLLNRVYASDEARMYAIDRAEKLQSSLEPEFPSFVKPMLHSHVTRGFWLGLPHHFCKTHLPKHDEMITLVDE
;
A
#
# COMPACT_ATOMS: atom_id res chain seq x y z
N SER A 1 -45.61 -25.77 0.76
CA SER A 1 -44.70 -25.59 1.92
C SER A 1 -45.06 -24.29 2.62
N PRO A 2 -45.40 -24.28 3.92
CA PRO A 2 -45.82 -23.06 4.58
C PRO A 2 -44.59 -22.18 4.91
N ALA A 3 -44.72 -20.89 4.64
CA ALA A 3 -43.70 -19.88 4.92
C ALA A 3 -43.58 -19.66 6.45
N LYS A 4 -42.34 -19.63 6.95
CA LYS A 4 -42.05 -19.34 8.36
C LYS A 4 -42.51 -17.91 8.71
N PRO A 5 -43.12 -17.67 9.88
CA PRO A 5 -43.50 -16.33 10.29
C PRO A 5 -42.26 -15.49 10.58
N ARG A 6 -42.25 -14.23 10.14
CA ARG A 6 -41.23 -13.24 10.53
C ARG A 6 -41.46 -12.86 11.99
N THR A 7 -40.52 -13.21 12.86
CA THR A 7 -40.47 -12.72 14.24
C THR A 7 -40.26 -11.22 14.28
N LEU A 8 -41.06 -10.52 15.10
CA LEU A 8 -40.90 -9.09 15.39
C LEU A 8 -39.52 -8.85 16.04
N ARG A 9 -38.76 -7.89 15.52
CA ARG A 9 -37.48 -7.49 16.10
C ARG A 9 -37.75 -6.65 17.35
N LEU A 10 -37.45 -7.21 18.52
CA LEU A 10 -37.39 -6.43 19.75
C LEU A 10 -36.19 -5.46 19.69
N PRO A 11 -36.25 -4.30 20.35
CA PRO A 11 -35.14 -3.37 20.42
C PRO A 11 -33.92 -4.07 21.02
N VAL A 12 -32.78 -3.96 20.35
CA VAL A 12 -31.50 -4.49 20.85
C VAL A 12 -31.16 -3.69 22.11
N ASP A 13 -31.24 -4.35 23.25
CA ASP A 13 -30.71 -3.81 24.51
C ASP A 13 -29.19 -3.64 24.35
N PHE A 14 -28.69 -2.42 24.57
CA PHE A 14 -27.26 -2.08 24.46
C PHE A 14 -26.45 -2.55 25.66
N SER A 15 -26.96 -3.53 26.42
CA SER A 15 -26.20 -4.17 27.48
C SER A 15 -24.97 -4.85 26.86
N GLN A 16 -23.80 -4.47 27.35
CA GLN A 16 -22.51 -4.85 26.79
C GLN A 16 -22.42 -6.36 26.56
N VAL A 17 -22.34 -6.76 25.30
CA VAL A 17 -22.04 -8.14 24.90
C VAL A 17 -20.66 -8.50 25.45
N ARG A 18 -20.64 -9.16 26.61
CA ARG A 18 -19.41 -9.63 27.25
C ARG A 18 -18.82 -10.76 26.40
N ARG A 19 -17.68 -10.46 25.77
CA ARG A 19 -16.95 -11.41 24.92
C ARG A 19 -16.03 -12.38 25.68
N SER A 20 -16.01 -12.37 27.01
CA SER A 20 -15.17 -13.28 27.80
C SER A 20 -15.81 -13.66 29.14
N SER A 21 -15.57 -14.91 29.56
CA SER A 21 -16.02 -15.50 30.83
C SER A 21 -15.14 -15.14 32.03
N ARG A 22 -14.03 -14.41 31.81
CA ARG A 22 -13.07 -14.09 32.87
C ARG A 22 -13.65 -13.04 33.82
N ALA A 23 -13.45 -13.24 35.12
CA ALA A 23 -13.87 -12.29 36.14
C ALA A 23 -13.28 -10.90 35.84
N LYS A 24 -14.11 -9.87 35.90
CA LYS A 24 -13.69 -8.48 35.68
C LYS A 24 -12.92 -8.05 36.92
N ASN A 25 -11.61 -7.89 36.79
CA ASN A 25 -10.80 -7.32 37.86
C ASN A 25 -11.36 -5.93 38.23
N PRO A 26 -11.33 -5.54 39.52
CA PRO A 26 -11.72 -4.20 39.92
C PRO A 26 -10.90 -3.15 39.15
N PRO A 27 -11.48 -1.96 38.87
CA PRO A 27 -10.75 -0.89 38.21
C PRO A 27 -9.46 -0.59 38.97
N PRO A 28 -8.27 -0.60 38.32
CA PRO A 28 -7.03 -0.29 39.01
C PRO A 28 -7.08 1.15 39.54
N SER A 29 -6.81 1.31 40.84
CA SER A 29 -6.72 2.61 41.51
C SER A 29 -5.44 3.32 41.07
N TYR A 30 -5.57 4.46 40.41
CA TYR A 30 -4.44 5.18 39.79
C TYR A 30 -3.89 6.32 40.66
N ARG A 31 -3.97 6.24 41.99
CA ARG A 31 -3.38 7.29 42.83
C ARG A 31 -1.86 7.19 42.84
N GLU A 32 -1.24 8.16 42.16
CA GLU A 32 0.12 8.67 42.33
C GLU A 32 1.24 7.63 42.38
N MET A 33 1.64 7.16 41.21
CA MET A 33 3.07 7.12 40.90
C MET A 33 3.29 8.12 39.78
N GLY A 34 4.18 9.08 39.99
CA GLY A 34 4.55 10.08 39.00
C GLY A 34 4.82 9.39 37.67
N LEU A 35 3.95 9.64 36.70
CA LEU A 35 4.20 9.25 35.33
C LEU A 35 5.27 10.18 34.81
N GLU A 36 6.54 9.88 35.08
CA GLU A 36 7.57 10.25 34.14
C GLU A 36 7.14 9.66 32.79
N PRO A 37 6.86 10.49 31.77
CA PRO A 37 6.62 9.96 30.44
C PRO A 37 7.90 9.21 30.06
N LEU A 38 7.90 7.89 30.18
CA LEU A 38 8.94 7.07 29.59
C LEU A 38 8.85 7.35 28.09
N GLU A 39 9.71 8.25 27.63
CA GLU A 39 9.85 8.62 26.23
C GLU A 39 10.19 7.35 25.48
N ARG A 40 9.14 6.67 25.00
CA ARG A 40 9.32 5.57 24.05
C ARG A 40 10.13 6.19 22.92
N PRO A 41 11.32 5.67 22.59
CA PRO A 41 12.10 6.21 21.49
C PRO A 41 11.22 6.06 20.24
N ARG A 42 10.57 7.15 19.83
CA ARG A 42 10.00 7.23 18.49
C ARG A 42 11.19 6.98 17.62
N ARG A 43 11.15 5.93 16.78
CA ARG A 43 12.17 5.71 15.76
C ARG A 43 12.31 7.01 14.98
N SER A 44 13.30 7.82 15.32
CA SER A 44 13.66 9.01 14.60
C SER A 44 14.44 8.50 13.40
N TYR A 45 13.72 8.13 12.34
CA TYR A 45 14.39 8.03 11.06
C TYR A 45 15.05 9.39 10.82
N PRO A 46 16.36 9.45 10.53
CA PRO A 46 17.02 10.71 10.23
C PRO A 46 16.20 11.41 9.14
N LYS A 47 15.83 12.67 9.39
CA LYS A 47 15.07 13.49 8.45
C LYS A 47 15.83 13.43 7.13
N ARG A 48 15.24 12.78 6.13
CA ARG A 48 15.88 12.63 4.81
C ARG A 48 16.19 14.04 4.31
N ASP A 49 17.41 14.27 3.87
CA ASP A 49 17.79 15.53 3.25
C ASP A 49 16.91 15.73 1.99
N LEU A 50 15.93 16.63 2.10
CA LEU A 50 14.99 16.93 1.03
C LEU A 50 15.52 18.01 0.08
N LEU A 51 16.60 18.71 0.47
CA LEU A 51 17.14 19.84 -0.29
C LEU A 51 17.76 19.39 -1.62
N ASN A 52 18.30 18.17 -1.64
CA ASN A 52 18.91 17.56 -2.82
C ASN A 52 17.92 16.77 -3.70
N ARG A 53 16.61 16.79 -3.39
CA ARG A 53 15.63 16.03 -4.18
C ARG A 53 15.21 16.84 -5.43
N VAL A 54 15.88 16.55 -6.53
CA VAL A 54 15.50 17.07 -7.85
C VAL A 54 14.33 16.27 -8.40
N TYR A 55 13.25 16.95 -8.75
CA TYR A 55 12.15 16.41 -9.53
C TYR A 55 12.17 17.02 -10.93
N ALA A 56 11.78 16.23 -11.93
CA ALA A 56 11.46 16.78 -13.24
C ALA A 56 10.21 17.67 -13.14
N SER A 57 10.14 18.72 -13.97
CA SER A 57 8.93 19.53 -14.10
C SER A 57 7.75 18.68 -14.59
N ASP A 58 6.53 19.11 -14.31
CA ASP A 58 5.33 18.40 -14.76
C ASP A 58 5.27 18.31 -16.29
N GLU A 59 5.71 19.35 -16.99
CA GLU A 59 5.84 19.37 -18.44
C GLU A 59 6.81 18.29 -18.95
N ALA A 60 7.99 18.17 -18.35
CA ALA A 60 8.97 17.15 -18.72
C ALA A 60 8.46 15.74 -18.42
N ARG A 61 7.74 15.56 -17.32
CA ARG A 61 7.10 14.28 -16.97
C ARG A 61 6.03 13.90 -17.99
N MET A 62 5.14 14.82 -18.35
CA MET A 62 4.10 14.58 -19.35
C MET A 62 4.71 14.28 -20.72
N TYR A 63 5.71 15.05 -21.14
CA TYR A 63 6.42 14.84 -22.39
C TYR A 63 7.04 13.43 -22.46
N ALA A 64 7.70 12.98 -21.39
CA ALA A 64 8.29 11.65 -21.33
C ALA A 64 7.24 10.53 -21.42
N ILE A 65 6.08 10.72 -20.76
CA ILE A 65 4.97 9.75 -20.81
C ILE A 65 4.40 9.68 -22.23
N ASP A 66 4.07 10.82 -22.84
CA ASP A 66 3.52 10.88 -24.21
C ASP A 66 4.49 10.28 -25.24
N ARG A 67 5.80 10.56 -25.10
CA ARG A 67 6.83 9.93 -25.93
C ARG A 67 6.88 8.42 -25.77
N ALA A 68 6.78 7.91 -24.55
CA ALA A 68 6.78 6.48 -24.28
C ALA A 68 5.51 5.80 -24.81
N GLU A 69 4.34 6.41 -24.66
CA GLU A 69 3.08 5.90 -25.21
C GLU A 69 3.10 5.85 -26.75
N LYS A 70 3.63 6.90 -27.40
CA LYS A 70 3.83 6.90 -28.85
C LYS A 70 4.75 5.77 -29.32
N LEU A 71 5.88 5.59 -28.63
CA LEU A 71 6.78 4.47 -28.92
C LEU A 71 6.06 3.13 -28.75
N GLN A 72 5.36 2.95 -27.63
CA GLN A 72 4.57 1.73 -27.38
C GLN A 72 3.58 1.45 -28.51
N SER A 73 2.90 2.48 -29.02
CA SER A 73 1.92 2.34 -30.11
C SER A 73 2.54 1.98 -31.46
N SER A 74 3.84 2.23 -31.66
CA SER A 74 4.58 1.85 -32.86
C SER A 74 5.18 0.45 -32.82
N LEU A 75 5.22 -0.19 -31.65
CA LEU A 75 5.73 -1.55 -31.50
C LEU A 75 4.74 -2.57 -32.07
N GLU A 76 5.26 -3.71 -32.51
CA GLU A 76 4.43 -4.81 -33.01
C GLU A 76 3.52 -5.36 -31.90
N PRO A 77 2.21 -5.52 -32.15
CA PRO A 77 1.25 -5.94 -31.12
C PRO A 77 1.43 -7.40 -30.66
N GLU A 78 2.23 -8.18 -31.39
CA GLU A 78 2.57 -9.56 -31.02
C GLU A 78 3.41 -9.61 -29.74
N PHE A 79 4.22 -8.59 -29.48
CA PHE A 79 5.05 -8.52 -28.27
C PHE A 79 4.37 -7.65 -27.20
N PRO A 80 4.07 -8.22 -26.02
CA PRO A 80 3.39 -7.48 -24.97
C PRO A 80 4.31 -6.37 -24.43
N SER A 81 3.81 -5.14 -24.43
CA SER A 81 4.53 -3.95 -23.96
C SER A 81 3.73 -3.19 -22.90
N PHE A 82 4.41 -2.40 -22.07
CA PHE A 82 3.78 -1.49 -21.11
C PHE A 82 4.63 -0.25 -20.87
N VAL A 83 3.99 0.86 -20.47
CA VAL A 83 4.65 2.08 -20.01
C VAL A 83 4.57 2.17 -18.48
N LYS A 84 5.71 2.45 -17.83
CA LYS A 84 5.80 2.63 -16.36
C LYS A 84 6.51 3.95 -16.01
N PRO A 85 5.77 4.99 -15.58
CA PRO A 85 6.39 6.18 -15.05
C PRO A 85 7.21 5.87 -13.79
N MET A 86 8.47 6.31 -13.78
CA MET A 86 9.40 6.02 -12.69
C MET A 86 9.26 7.05 -11.56
N LEU A 87 9.18 6.56 -10.33
CA LEU A 87 9.23 7.38 -9.12
C LEU A 87 10.67 7.52 -8.66
N HIS A 88 10.96 8.59 -7.92
CA HIS A 88 12.29 8.84 -7.35
C HIS A 88 12.83 7.64 -6.54
N SER A 89 11.95 6.91 -5.83
CA SER A 89 12.32 5.69 -5.10
C SER A 89 12.78 4.54 -5.99
N HIS A 90 12.27 4.43 -7.21
CA HIS A 90 12.66 3.39 -8.16
C HIS A 90 14.05 3.66 -8.76
N VAL A 91 14.45 4.93 -8.90
CA VAL A 91 15.68 5.31 -9.61
C VAL A 91 16.86 5.71 -8.72
N THR A 92 16.61 6.22 -7.50
CA THR A 92 17.70 6.77 -6.66
C THR A 92 18.14 5.84 -5.53
N ARG A 93 17.20 5.06 -4.98
CA ARG A 93 17.45 4.25 -3.78
C ARG A 93 17.38 2.74 -4.01
N GLY A 94 17.26 2.32 -5.28
CA GLY A 94 17.19 0.90 -5.63
C GLY A 94 16.07 0.16 -4.90
N PHE A 95 14.89 0.77 -4.78
CA PHE A 95 13.74 0.10 -4.20
C PHE A 95 13.09 -0.86 -5.22
N TRP A 96 12.25 -1.76 -4.72
CA TRP A 96 11.42 -2.68 -5.49
C TRP A 96 10.61 -1.92 -6.57
N LEU A 97 10.76 -2.32 -7.83
CA LEU A 97 9.98 -1.80 -8.95
C LEU A 97 8.72 -2.65 -9.14
N GLY A 98 7.57 -2.11 -8.74
CA GLY A 98 6.28 -2.75 -8.99
C GLY A 98 5.83 -2.56 -10.43
N LEU A 99 5.66 -3.65 -11.17
CA LEU A 99 5.13 -3.65 -12.54
C LEU A 99 3.59 -3.62 -12.57
N PRO A 100 2.95 -3.25 -13.69
CA PRO A 100 1.49 -3.27 -13.80
C PRO A 100 0.93 -4.67 -13.54
N HIS A 101 0.06 -4.80 -12.54
CA HIS A 101 -0.44 -6.12 -12.08
C HIS A 101 -1.10 -6.94 -13.20
N HIS A 102 -1.86 -6.29 -14.08
CA HIS A 102 -2.49 -6.98 -15.21
C HIS A 102 -1.44 -7.59 -16.14
N PHE A 103 -0.43 -6.80 -16.52
CA PHE A 103 0.67 -7.23 -17.39
C PHE A 103 1.43 -8.42 -16.79
N CYS A 104 1.74 -8.36 -15.49
CA CYS A 104 2.43 -9.47 -14.83
C CYS A 104 1.60 -10.75 -14.88
N LYS A 105 0.30 -10.66 -14.59
CA LYS A 105 -0.57 -11.84 -14.53
C LYS A 105 -0.77 -12.48 -15.91
N THR A 106 -0.75 -11.69 -16.97
CA THR A 106 -1.00 -12.16 -18.34
C THR A 106 0.26 -12.62 -19.05
N HIS A 107 1.40 -11.95 -18.83
CA HIS A 107 2.60 -12.14 -19.64
C HIS A 107 3.83 -12.61 -18.87
N LEU A 108 3.82 -12.56 -17.53
CA LEU A 108 4.98 -13.00 -16.74
C LEU A 108 4.77 -14.40 -16.12
N PRO A 109 5.86 -15.14 -15.87
CA PRO A 109 5.85 -16.40 -15.14
C PRO A 109 5.21 -16.26 -13.75
N LYS A 110 4.56 -17.34 -13.28
CA LYS A 110 3.92 -17.39 -11.95
C LYS A 110 4.90 -17.74 -10.81
N HIS A 111 6.17 -17.85 -11.12
CA HIS A 111 7.24 -18.19 -10.18
C HIS A 111 8.34 -17.14 -10.28
N ASP A 112 9.22 -17.13 -9.29
CA ASP A 112 10.35 -16.20 -9.27
C ASP A 112 11.31 -16.53 -10.41
N GLU A 113 11.57 -15.54 -11.26
CA GLU A 113 12.43 -15.67 -12.43
C GLU A 113 13.30 -14.43 -12.61
N MET A 114 14.52 -14.64 -13.13
CA MET A 114 15.45 -13.57 -13.46
C MET A 114 15.20 -13.08 -14.89
N ILE A 115 14.80 -11.83 -15.03
CA ILE A 115 14.60 -11.18 -16.34
C ILE A 115 15.86 -10.42 -16.70
N THR A 116 16.43 -10.70 -17.87
CA THR A 116 17.55 -9.92 -18.41
C THR A 116 17.00 -8.73 -19.17
N LEU A 117 17.42 -7.52 -18.78
CA LEU A 117 17.07 -6.30 -19.49
C LEU A 117 18.14 -6.01 -20.53
N VAL A 118 17.72 -5.76 -21.76
CA VAL A 118 18.56 -5.37 -22.88
C VAL A 118 18.08 -3.99 -23.33
N ASP A 119 19.03 -3.09 -23.57
CA ASP A 119 18.76 -1.79 -24.18
C ASP A 119 18.66 -1.90 -25.71
N GLU A 120 18.35 -0.78 -26.35
CA GLU A 120 18.20 -0.67 -27.81
C GLU A 120 19.53 -0.73 -28.55
#